data_AF-A0A078GU35-F1
#
_entry.id   AF-A0A078GU35-F1
#
_cell.length_a   1.000
_cell.length_b   1.000
_cell.length_c   1.000
_cell.angle_alpha   90.00
_cell.angle_beta   90.00
_cell.angle_gamma   90.00
#
_symmetry.space_group_name_H-M   'P 1'
#
loop_
_entity.id
_entity.type
_entity.pdbx_description
1 polymer ?
#
loop_
_entity_poly.entity_id
_entity_poly.type
_entity_poly.pdbx_seq_one_letter_code
_entity_poly.pdbx_strand_id
1 'polypeptide(L)'
;MTEGSVYTLSGFDVTRSSPKYRLSDALVAIRFNDGTEFEKLATTSRTIPTEHFRFRPYDQILGLANTGRQLPVHTMSDIMGELSAIRSTIADRSHGAQRVMLNLRLGSDTTVCVSIFDSLALSFHNKLDGYGREPRIVVVTAVNPKLVSGKLYLNGTSATRIFFDSETAVGADAFARQASFSLFDNTNLTFFAIDLS
;
A
#
# COMPACT_ATOMS: atom_id res chain seq x y z
N MET A 1 -16.12 -10.05 -11.96
CA MET A 1 -14.67 -10.24 -12.22
C MET A 1 -13.99 -10.64 -10.92
N THR A 2 -12.92 -11.43 -11.01
CA THR A 2 -12.14 -11.88 -9.85
C THR A 2 -10.74 -11.29 -9.94
N GLU A 3 -10.25 -10.71 -8.84
CA GLU A 3 -8.87 -10.21 -8.75
C GLU A 3 -7.86 -11.33 -9.04
N GLY A 4 -6.75 -11.01 -9.71
CA GLY A 4 -5.73 -11.98 -10.13
C GLY A 4 -6.12 -12.87 -11.32
N SER A 5 -7.34 -12.76 -11.87
CA SER A 5 -7.76 -13.48 -13.07
C SER A 5 -7.64 -12.62 -14.34
N VAL A 6 -7.36 -13.26 -15.48
CA VAL A 6 -7.26 -12.59 -16.78
C VAL A 6 -8.56 -12.75 -17.57
N TYR A 7 -8.99 -11.67 -18.22
CA TYR A 7 -10.22 -11.61 -19.00
C TYR A 7 -9.97 -10.98 -20.36
N THR A 8 -10.65 -11.49 -21.39
CA THR A 8 -10.91 -10.75 -22.63
C THR A 8 -12.09 -9.82 -22.38
N LEU A 9 -11.98 -8.58 -22.85
CA LEU A 9 -13.00 -7.56 -22.74
C LEU A 9 -13.40 -7.07 -24.13
N SER A 10 -14.70 -7.06 -24.44
CA SER A 10 -15.27 -6.59 -25.72
C SER A 10 -16.51 -5.73 -25.50
N GLY A 11 -16.93 -4.99 -26.54
CA GLY A 11 -18.19 -4.22 -26.52
C GLY A 11 -18.24 -3.02 -25.58
N PHE A 12 -17.09 -2.52 -25.11
CA PHE A 12 -17.02 -1.37 -24.19
C PHE A 12 -16.88 -0.04 -24.93
N ASP A 13 -17.24 1.04 -24.24
CA ASP A 13 -16.98 2.40 -24.71
C ASP A 13 -15.61 2.91 -24.27
N VAL A 14 -15.00 3.74 -25.11
CA VAL A 14 -13.78 4.47 -24.78
C VAL A 14 -14.15 5.94 -24.55
N THR A 15 -13.91 6.42 -23.34
CA THR A 15 -14.20 7.80 -22.95
C THR A 15 -12.93 8.54 -22.61
N ARG A 16 -12.95 9.88 -22.69
CA ARG A 16 -11.85 10.66 -22.11
C ARG A 16 -11.87 10.46 -20.60
N SER A 17 -10.74 10.05 -20.05
CA SER A 17 -10.64 9.91 -18.60
C SER A 17 -10.94 11.28 -17.94
N SER A 18 -11.51 11.30 -16.74
CA SER A 18 -11.75 12.56 -16.02
C SER A 18 -10.42 13.09 -15.48
N PRO A 19 -10.01 14.36 -15.64
CA PRO A 19 -8.77 14.86 -15.00
C PRO A 19 -8.85 14.82 -13.46
N LYS A 20 -10.06 14.63 -12.92
CA LYS A 20 -10.36 14.47 -11.50
C LYS A 20 -10.52 12.98 -11.21
N TYR A 21 -9.79 12.42 -10.24
CA TYR A 21 -9.87 11.01 -9.82
C TYR A 21 -9.37 10.00 -10.86
N ARG A 22 -8.06 9.95 -11.10
CA ARG A 22 -7.45 8.90 -11.93
C ARG A 22 -6.33 8.20 -11.19
N LEU A 23 -6.20 6.90 -11.45
CA LEU A 23 -5.08 6.07 -10.99
C LEU A 23 -4.11 5.72 -12.13
N SER A 24 -4.41 6.13 -13.37
CA SER A 24 -3.59 5.87 -14.56
C SER A 24 -3.38 7.11 -15.43
N ASP A 25 -2.17 7.29 -15.94
CA ASP A 25 -1.77 8.37 -16.85
C ASP A 25 -2.43 8.26 -18.23
N ALA A 26 -3.19 7.18 -18.46
CA ALA A 26 -3.97 6.98 -19.68
C ALA A 26 -4.94 8.14 -19.94
N LEU A 27 -4.88 8.67 -21.16
CA LEU A 27 -5.76 9.76 -21.63
C LEU A 27 -7.22 9.31 -21.76
N VAL A 28 -7.44 8.00 -21.92
CA VAL A 28 -8.75 7.38 -22.11
C VAL A 28 -9.06 6.37 -21.01
N ALA A 29 -10.35 6.21 -20.72
CA ALA A 29 -10.89 5.26 -19.77
C ALA A 29 -11.88 4.34 -20.49
N ILE A 30 -11.90 3.09 -20.05
CA ILE A 30 -12.90 2.12 -20.47
C ILE A 30 -14.17 2.37 -19.64
N ARG A 31 -15.30 2.49 -20.31
CA ARG A 31 -16.63 2.58 -19.69
C ARG A 31 -17.45 1.36 -20.10
N PHE A 32 -17.95 0.64 -19.11
CA PHE A 32 -18.84 -0.49 -19.35
C PHE A 32 -20.25 0.01 -19.68
N ASN A 33 -20.90 -0.72 -20.57
CA ASN A 33 -22.26 -0.50 -21.06
C ASN A 33 -22.97 -1.86 -21.21
N ASP A 34 -24.22 -1.83 -21.69
CA ASP A 34 -25.06 -3.03 -21.80
C ASP A 34 -24.53 -4.08 -22.81
N GLY A 35 -23.66 -3.67 -23.73
CA GLY A 35 -22.99 -4.55 -24.69
C GLY A 35 -21.61 -5.03 -24.24
N THR A 36 -21.15 -4.66 -23.04
CA THR A 36 -19.83 -5.04 -22.56
C THR A 36 -19.79 -6.50 -22.12
N GLU A 37 -18.90 -7.27 -22.72
CA GLU A 37 -18.74 -8.70 -22.45
C GLU A 37 -17.38 -9.01 -21.81
N PHE A 38 -17.37 -9.96 -20.88
CA PHE A 38 -16.18 -10.43 -20.18
C PHE A 38 -16.03 -11.94 -20.35
N GLU A 39 -14.94 -12.37 -20.97
CA GLU A 39 -14.61 -13.79 -21.11
C GLU A 39 -13.39 -14.12 -20.23
N LYS A 40 -13.56 -15.00 -19.24
CA LYS A 40 -12.45 -15.41 -18.37
C LYS A 40 -11.53 -16.38 -19.12
N LEU A 41 -10.24 -16.07 -19.19
CA LEU A 41 -9.26 -16.97 -19.80
C LEU A 41 -8.83 -18.03 -18.79
N ALA A 42 -8.98 -19.31 -19.16
CA ALA A 42 -8.61 -20.45 -18.31
C ALA A 42 -7.08 -20.59 -18.16
N THR A 43 -6.35 -20.30 -19.24
CA THR A 43 -4.89 -20.25 -19.27
C THR A 43 -4.44 -19.09 -20.15
N THR A 44 -3.31 -18.49 -19.82
CA THR A 44 -2.73 -17.39 -20.60
C THR A 44 -1.23 -17.60 -20.69
N SER A 45 -0.68 -17.56 -21.91
CA SER A 45 0.76 -17.55 -22.16
C SER A 45 1.38 -16.16 -21.98
N ARG A 46 0.56 -15.13 -21.76
CA ARG A 46 1.01 -13.75 -21.56
C ARG A 46 1.25 -13.50 -20.08
N THR A 47 2.47 -13.10 -19.75
CA THR A 47 2.81 -12.59 -18.43
C THR A 47 2.28 -11.17 -18.30
N ILE A 48 1.07 -11.01 -17.78
CA ILE A 48 0.58 -9.70 -17.34
C ILE A 48 1.23 -9.43 -15.99
N PRO A 49 1.93 -8.30 -15.81
CA PRO A 49 2.47 -7.94 -14.51
C PRO A 49 1.35 -7.92 -13.46
N THR A 50 1.52 -8.68 -12.39
CA THR A 50 0.60 -8.71 -11.26
C THR A 50 0.68 -7.42 -10.43
N GLU A 51 1.78 -6.69 -10.56
CA GLU A 51 2.10 -5.51 -9.77
C GLU A 51 2.57 -4.37 -10.69
N HIS A 52 2.09 -3.16 -10.43
CA HIS A 52 2.58 -1.93 -11.06
C HIS A 52 2.56 -0.78 -10.05
N PHE A 53 3.53 -0.80 -9.14
CA PHE A 53 3.65 0.21 -8.09
C PHE A 53 4.35 1.49 -8.59
N ARG A 54 3.89 2.63 -8.08
CA ARG A 54 4.51 3.96 -8.26
C ARG A 54 5.10 4.46 -6.94
N PHE A 55 6.20 3.85 -6.53
CA PHE A 55 6.98 4.35 -5.40
C PHE A 55 7.62 5.70 -5.76
N ARG A 56 7.56 6.64 -4.82
CA ARG A 56 8.17 7.98 -4.95
C ARG A 56 9.10 8.25 -3.78
N PRO A 57 10.24 8.92 -4.00
CA PRO A 57 11.04 9.50 -2.93
C PRO A 57 10.21 10.43 -2.02
N TYR A 58 10.64 10.57 -0.76
CA TYR A 58 9.90 11.34 0.25
C TYR A 58 9.64 12.80 -0.17
N ASP A 59 10.65 13.48 -0.72
CA ASP A 59 10.58 14.85 -1.22
C ASP A 59 9.55 15.00 -2.35
N GLN A 60 9.46 14.00 -3.24
CA GLN A 60 8.44 13.98 -4.28
C GLN A 60 7.04 13.78 -3.69
N ILE A 61 6.88 12.91 -2.68
CA ILE A 61 5.59 12.73 -1.99
C ILE A 61 5.20 14.03 -1.27
N LEU A 62 6.16 14.71 -0.65
CA LEU A 62 5.95 15.99 0.03
C LEU A 62 5.47 17.07 -0.95
N GLY A 63 6.05 17.15 -2.15
CA GLY A 63 5.63 18.07 -3.21
C GLY A 63 4.19 17.85 -3.72
N LEU A 64 3.59 16.70 -3.45
CA LEU A 64 2.21 16.37 -3.80
C LEU A 64 1.20 16.75 -2.69
N ALA A 65 1.69 17.02 -1.48
CA ALA A 65 0.85 17.25 -0.32
C ALA A 65 -0.01 18.51 -0.48
N ASN A 66 -1.28 18.41 -0.07
CA ASN A 66 -2.25 19.53 -0.07
C ASN A 66 -2.43 20.27 -1.40
N THR A 67 -2.06 19.66 -2.54
CA THR A 67 -2.20 20.30 -3.86
C THR A 67 -3.65 20.59 -4.27
N GLY A 68 -4.66 20.22 -3.47
CA GLY A 68 -6.06 20.62 -3.60
C GLY A 68 -6.75 20.12 -4.87
N ARG A 69 -6.03 19.47 -5.78
CA ARG A 69 -6.59 18.81 -6.95
C ARG A 69 -7.35 17.59 -6.45
N GLN A 70 -8.59 17.44 -6.91
CA GLN A 70 -9.37 16.22 -6.76
C GLN A 70 -8.62 15.06 -7.46
N LEU A 71 -7.67 14.49 -6.73
CA LEU A 71 -6.76 13.36 -6.99
C LEU A 71 -6.57 12.97 -8.47
N PRO A 72 -5.80 13.72 -9.28
CA PRO A 72 -5.20 13.17 -10.48
C PRO A 72 -4.12 12.13 -10.09
N VAL A 73 -3.87 11.17 -10.98
CA VAL A 73 -2.83 10.12 -10.92
C VAL A 73 -1.50 10.56 -10.34
N HIS A 74 -1.13 11.81 -10.62
CA HIS A 74 0.14 12.39 -10.23
C HIS A 74 0.25 12.63 -8.72
N THR A 75 -0.86 12.61 -7.97
CA THR A 75 -0.87 12.92 -6.52
C THR A 75 -0.98 11.69 -5.61
N MET A 76 -1.41 10.54 -6.14
CA MET A 76 -1.53 9.32 -5.36
C MET A 76 -0.23 8.52 -5.46
N SER A 77 0.41 8.27 -4.33
CA SER A 77 1.68 7.53 -4.26
C SER A 77 1.45 6.14 -3.73
N ASP A 78 2.32 5.21 -4.13
CA ASP A 78 2.50 3.96 -3.42
C ASP A 78 3.70 4.13 -2.49
N ILE A 79 3.63 3.51 -1.32
CA ILE A 79 4.70 3.57 -0.32
C ILE A 79 5.01 2.17 0.15
N MET A 80 6.26 1.96 0.51
CA MET A 80 6.72 0.76 1.18
C MET A 80 7.59 1.19 2.36
N GLY A 81 7.39 0.58 3.52
CA GLY A 81 8.25 0.81 4.66
C GLY A 81 8.19 -0.30 5.69
N GLU A 82 9.17 -0.27 6.58
CA GLU A 82 9.17 -1.08 7.79
C GLU A 82 8.06 -0.60 8.73
N LEU A 83 7.19 -1.51 9.15
CA LEU A 83 6.14 -1.22 10.09
C LEU A 83 6.72 -1.07 11.49
N SER A 84 6.64 0.13 12.04
CA SER A 84 7.21 0.43 13.36
C SER A 84 6.14 0.54 14.46
N ALA A 85 4.89 0.84 14.11
CA ALA A 85 3.78 0.89 15.05
C ALA A 85 2.43 0.83 14.33
N ILE A 86 1.46 0.19 14.99
CA ILE A 86 0.04 0.26 14.64
C ILE A 86 -0.69 0.95 15.79
N ARG A 87 -1.54 1.94 15.48
CA ARG A 87 -2.49 2.52 16.43
C ARG A 87 -3.90 2.39 15.86
N SER A 88 -4.80 1.79 16.62
CA SER A 88 -6.19 1.57 16.23
C SER A 88 -7.13 2.30 17.18
N THR A 89 -8.16 2.94 16.63
CA THR A 89 -9.28 3.50 17.40
C THR A 89 -10.58 2.73 17.17
N ILE A 90 -10.49 1.49 16.69
CA ILE A 90 -11.64 0.60 16.59
C ILE A 90 -12.05 0.19 17.99
N ALA A 91 -12.88 1.02 18.63
CA ALA A 91 -13.63 0.66 19.83
C ALA A 91 -14.90 -0.10 19.43
N ASP A 92 -15.44 -0.87 20.37
CA ASP A 92 -16.59 -1.76 20.16
C ASP A 92 -17.79 -1.01 19.54
N ARG A 93 -17.92 -1.17 18.22
CA ARG A 93 -18.98 -0.82 17.25
C ARG A 93 -19.96 0.34 17.57
N SER A 94 -19.56 1.37 18.29
CA SER A 94 -20.43 2.51 18.62
C SER A 94 -20.00 3.78 17.89
N HIS A 95 -20.83 4.17 16.90
CA HIS A 95 -21.07 5.51 16.32
C HIS A 95 -19.89 6.43 15.92
N GLY A 96 -18.63 6.01 16.03
CA GLY A 96 -17.44 6.79 15.64
C GLY A 96 -16.77 6.29 14.35
N ALA A 97 -16.07 7.19 13.65
CA ALA A 97 -15.24 6.83 12.51
C ALA A 97 -14.12 5.87 12.96
N GLN A 98 -14.07 4.69 12.33
CA GLN A 98 -13.01 3.72 12.62
C GLN A 98 -11.73 4.17 11.94
N ARG A 99 -10.61 4.08 12.64
CA ARG A 99 -9.31 4.48 12.09
C ARG A 99 -8.22 3.55 12.55
N VAL A 100 -7.34 3.21 11.61
CA VAL A 100 -6.04 2.60 11.89
C VAL A 100 -4.95 3.53 11.37
N MET A 101 -3.92 3.72 12.18
CA MET A 101 -2.71 4.48 11.83
C MET A 101 -1.52 3.54 11.81
N LEU A 102 -0.80 3.52 10.69
CA LEU A 102 0.43 2.77 10.50
C LEU A 102 1.59 3.76 10.47
N ASN A 103 2.57 3.57 11.35
CA ASN A 103 3.84 4.26 11.23
C ASN A 103 4.77 3.39 10.39
N LEU A 104 5.19 3.90 9.23
CA LEU A 104 6.09 3.22 8.31
C LEU A 104 7.41 3.98 8.23
N ARG A 105 8.52 3.26 8.43
CA ARG A 105 9.88 3.76 8.25
C ARG A 105 10.32 3.48 6.81
N LEU A 106 10.62 4.52 6.04
CA LEU A 106 10.99 4.44 4.62
C LEU A 106 12.50 4.33 4.38
N GLY A 107 13.31 4.64 5.39
CA GLY A 107 14.78 4.71 5.39
C GLY A 107 15.30 5.05 6.79
N SER A 108 16.59 5.38 6.96
CA SER A 108 17.24 5.50 8.29
C SER A 108 16.50 6.41 9.27
N ASP A 109 15.95 7.54 8.81
CA ASP A 109 15.39 8.56 9.71
C ASP A 109 14.02 9.10 9.29
N THR A 110 13.40 8.53 8.25
CA THR A 110 12.11 9.01 7.75
C THR A 110 10.99 8.07 8.14
N THR A 111 10.08 8.54 9.00
CA THR A 111 8.84 7.84 9.35
C THR A 111 7.63 8.63 8.85
N VAL A 112 6.71 7.94 8.18
CA VAL A 112 5.44 8.50 7.71
C VAL A 112 4.27 7.83 8.41
N CYS A 113 3.21 8.58 8.67
CA CYS A 113 1.98 8.05 9.25
C CYS A 113 0.93 7.86 8.16
N VAL A 114 0.49 6.62 7.97
CA VAL A 114 -0.60 6.25 7.07
C VAL A 114 -1.87 6.10 7.87
N SER A 115 -2.94 6.83 7.52
CA SER A 115 -4.24 6.75 8.18
C SER A 115 -5.27 6.12 7.25
N ILE A 116 -5.82 4.99 7.65
CA ILE A 116 -6.90 4.30 6.95
C ILE A 116 -8.17 4.35 7.80
N PHE A 117 -9.33 4.37 7.14
CA PHE A 117 -10.61 4.68 7.77
C PHE A 117 -11.66 3.61 7.46
N ASP A 118 -12.66 3.52 8.33
CA ASP A 118 -13.91 2.79 8.15
C ASP A 118 -13.71 1.33 7.67
N SER A 119 -14.34 0.95 6.57
CA SER A 119 -14.29 -0.42 6.04
C SER A 119 -12.87 -0.89 5.74
N LEU A 120 -11.97 -0.02 5.26
CA LEU A 120 -10.58 -0.36 5.01
C LEU A 120 -9.83 -0.63 6.33
N ALA A 121 -10.13 0.13 7.39
CA ALA A 121 -9.57 -0.11 8.71
C ALA A 121 -10.04 -1.46 9.28
N LEU A 122 -11.31 -1.82 9.10
CA LEU A 122 -11.83 -3.12 9.52
C LEU A 122 -11.22 -4.28 8.71
N SER A 123 -11.12 -4.15 7.38
CA SER A 123 -10.46 -5.14 6.53
C SER A 123 -9.00 -5.33 6.90
N PHE A 124 -8.31 -4.27 7.29
CA PHE A 124 -6.93 -4.36 7.78
C PHE A 124 -6.83 -5.20 9.06
N HIS A 125 -7.74 -5.02 10.02
CA HIS A 125 -7.75 -5.83 11.25
C HIS A 125 -7.97 -7.30 10.97
N ASN A 126 -9.01 -7.64 10.20
CA ASN A 126 -9.28 -9.03 9.83
C ASN A 126 -8.08 -9.67 9.12
N LYS A 127 -7.38 -8.89 8.30
CA LYS A 127 -6.17 -9.32 7.60
C LYS A 127 -5.00 -9.53 8.57
N LEU A 128 -4.79 -8.62 9.53
CA LEU A 128 -3.74 -8.71 10.53
C LEU A 128 -3.95 -9.94 11.43
N ASP A 129 -5.17 -10.16 11.92
CA ASP A 129 -5.54 -11.32 12.73
C ASP A 129 -5.35 -12.64 11.97
N GLY A 130 -5.69 -12.64 10.68
CA GLY A 130 -5.54 -13.80 9.80
C GLY A 130 -4.12 -14.03 9.26
N TYR A 131 -3.17 -13.09 9.44
CA TYR A 131 -1.85 -13.19 8.81
C TYR A 131 -0.96 -14.24 9.49
N GLY A 132 -1.24 -14.60 10.74
CA GLY A 132 -0.53 -15.64 11.48
C GLY A 132 0.87 -15.25 11.99
N ARG A 133 1.34 -14.04 11.70
CA ARG A 133 2.57 -13.43 12.23
C ARG A 133 2.47 -11.91 12.21
N GLU A 134 3.40 -11.24 12.87
CA GLU A 134 3.51 -9.78 12.77
C GLU A 134 4.15 -9.37 11.42
N PRO A 135 3.53 -8.48 10.64
CA PRO A 135 4.11 -7.98 9.40
C PRO A 135 5.27 -7.01 9.70
N ARG A 136 6.39 -7.13 8.98
CA ARG A 136 7.56 -6.25 9.15
C ARG A 136 7.66 -5.17 8.08
N ILE A 137 7.26 -5.48 6.86
CA ILE A 137 7.21 -4.63 5.68
C ILE A 137 5.75 -4.51 5.25
N VAL A 138 5.33 -3.28 4.99
CA VAL A 138 4.00 -2.99 4.48
C VAL A 138 4.12 -2.15 3.22
N VAL A 139 3.44 -2.59 2.16
CA VAL A 139 3.20 -1.81 0.95
C VAL A 139 1.78 -1.25 1.01
N VAL A 140 1.64 0.05 0.84
CA VAL A 140 0.34 0.72 0.79
C VAL A 140 0.23 1.48 -0.52
N THR A 141 -0.84 1.22 -1.26
CA THR A 141 -1.07 1.87 -2.56
C THR A 141 -2.08 2.99 -2.49
N ALA A 142 -2.03 3.86 -3.51
CA ALA A 142 -2.99 4.93 -3.72
C ALA A 142 -3.27 5.74 -2.43
N VAL A 143 -2.20 6.18 -1.76
CA VAL A 143 -2.33 7.07 -0.60
C VAL A 143 -2.32 8.53 -1.04
N ASN A 144 -3.09 9.35 -0.31
CA ASN A 144 -3.18 10.79 -0.53
C ASN A 144 -2.30 11.55 0.47
N PRO A 145 -1.21 12.21 0.04
CA PRO A 145 -0.36 12.99 0.92
C PRO A 145 -1.02 14.30 1.38
N LYS A 146 -0.88 14.59 2.67
CA LYS A 146 -1.36 15.80 3.34
C LYS A 146 -0.27 16.38 4.22
N LEU A 147 -0.10 17.70 4.18
CA LEU A 147 0.81 18.40 5.08
C LEU A 147 -0.02 19.04 6.20
N VAL A 148 0.20 18.61 7.44
CA VAL A 148 -0.50 19.13 8.61
C VAL A 148 0.54 19.61 9.61
N SER A 149 0.55 20.92 9.89
CA SER A 149 1.50 21.54 10.81
C SER A 149 2.97 21.21 10.49
N GLY A 150 3.32 21.23 9.20
CA GLY A 150 4.67 20.92 8.70
C GLY A 150 5.04 19.43 8.67
N LYS A 151 4.12 18.52 9.04
CA LYS A 151 4.36 17.07 9.00
C LYS A 151 3.55 16.40 7.90
N LEU A 152 4.20 15.48 7.18
CA LEU A 152 3.56 14.70 6.13
C LEU A 152 2.73 13.56 6.74
N TYR A 153 1.46 13.50 6.36
CA TYR A 153 0.52 12.43 6.66
C TYR A 153 0.00 11.84 5.35
N LEU A 154 -0.19 10.53 5.33
CA LEU A 154 -0.68 9.82 4.15
C LEU A 154 -2.07 9.26 4.49
N ASN A 155 -3.07 9.63 3.72
CA ASN A 155 -4.44 9.17 3.94
C ASN A 155 -4.80 8.08 2.95
N GLY A 156 -5.33 6.96 3.44
CA GLY A 156 -5.95 5.94 2.62
C GLY A 156 -7.17 6.49 1.87
N THR A 157 -7.46 5.88 0.74
CA THR A 157 -8.61 6.19 -0.12
C THR A 157 -9.39 4.91 -0.43
N SER A 158 -10.51 5.03 -1.15
CA SER A 158 -11.25 3.86 -1.63
C SER A 158 -10.45 2.97 -2.58
N ALA A 159 -9.40 3.51 -3.21
CA ALA A 159 -8.49 2.76 -4.08
C ALA A 159 -7.31 2.13 -3.34
N THR A 160 -7.13 2.43 -2.04
CA THR A 160 -5.99 1.92 -1.29
C THR A 160 -6.06 0.41 -1.14
N ARG A 161 -4.92 -0.24 -1.39
CA ARG A 161 -4.65 -1.64 -1.04
C ARG A 161 -3.45 -1.70 -0.10
N ILE A 162 -3.45 -2.70 0.77
CA ILE A 162 -2.40 -2.92 1.76
C ILE A 162 -1.89 -4.34 1.58
N PHE A 163 -0.57 -4.48 1.43
CA PHE A 163 0.12 -5.75 1.30
C PHE A 163 1.20 -5.86 2.38
N PHE A 164 1.30 -7.04 2.99
CA PHE A 164 2.32 -7.42 3.95
C PHE A 164 3.49 -8.13 3.25
N ASP A 165 4.60 -8.26 3.97
CA ASP A 165 5.91 -8.80 3.56
C ASP A 165 5.89 -9.58 2.23
N SER A 166 5.33 -10.79 2.25
CA SER A 166 5.44 -11.75 1.17
C SER A 166 4.29 -11.72 0.16
N GLU A 167 3.36 -10.78 0.29
CA GLU A 167 2.20 -10.67 -0.61
C GLU A 167 2.52 -9.91 -1.90
N THR A 168 3.72 -9.32 -1.99
CA THR A 168 4.23 -8.69 -3.20
C THR A 168 5.68 -9.07 -3.43
N ALA A 169 6.12 -9.10 -4.69
CA ALA A 169 7.52 -9.39 -5.03
C ALA A 169 8.46 -8.37 -4.38
N VAL A 170 8.09 -7.08 -4.44
CA VAL A 170 8.87 -5.98 -3.88
C VAL A 170 8.92 -6.02 -2.34
N GLY A 171 7.82 -6.43 -1.68
CA GLY A 171 7.79 -6.59 -0.23
C GLY A 171 8.67 -7.75 0.23
N ALA A 172 8.63 -8.87 -0.48
CA ALA A 172 9.41 -10.07 -0.14
C ALA A 172 10.91 -9.80 -0.23
N ASP A 173 11.32 -9.09 -1.28
CA ASP A 173 12.70 -8.64 -1.50
C ASP A 173 13.16 -7.64 -0.40
N ALA A 174 12.32 -6.67 -0.03
CA ALA A 174 12.62 -5.75 1.07
C ALA A 174 12.76 -6.47 2.43
N PHE A 175 11.88 -7.43 2.71
CA PHE A 175 11.94 -8.23 3.93
C PHE A 175 13.23 -9.07 4.00
N ALA A 176 13.61 -9.70 2.88
CA ALA A 176 14.84 -10.48 2.80
C ALA A 176 16.09 -9.62 3.04
N ARG A 177 16.15 -8.41 2.46
CA ARG A 177 17.22 -7.45 2.75
C ARG A 177 17.29 -7.10 4.22
N GLN A 178 16.16 -6.77 4.85
CA GLN A 178 16.14 -6.44 6.28
C GLN A 178 16.67 -7.59 7.16
N ALA A 179 16.26 -8.83 6.87
CA ALA A 179 16.75 -10.01 7.57
C ALA A 179 18.27 -10.19 7.41
N SER A 180 18.81 -9.93 6.21
CA SER A 180 20.25 -10.01 5.97
C SER A 180 21.04 -8.98 6.77
N PHE A 181 20.58 -7.73 6.87
CA PHE A 181 21.23 -6.70 7.71
C PHE A 181 21.26 -7.11 9.19
N SER A 182 20.18 -7.69 9.72
CA SER A 182 20.16 -8.17 11.11
C SER A 182 21.08 -9.37 11.38
N LEU A 183 21.43 -10.17 10.36
CA LEU A 183 22.37 -11.28 10.50
C LEU A 183 23.83 -10.78 10.53
N PHE A 184 24.15 -9.69 9.81
CA PHE A 184 25.49 -9.09 9.83
C PHE A 184 25.79 -8.39 11.16
N ASP A 185 24.83 -7.69 11.77
CA ASP A 185 25.01 -7.05 13.09
C ASP A 185 25.24 -8.05 14.23
N ASN A 186 24.74 -9.28 14.11
CA ASN A 186 24.93 -10.34 15.12
C ASN A 186 26.30 -11.04 15.08
N THR A 187 27.20 -10.68 14.14
CA THR A 187 28.53 -11.32 14.04
C THR A 187 29.63 -10.65 14.86
N ASN A 188 29.34 -9.55 15.58
CA ASN A 188 30.34 -8.78 16.34
C ASN A 188 30.12 -8.72 17.88
N LEU A 189 29.32 -9.61 18.46
CA LEU A 189 29.22 -9.73 19.92
C LEU A 189 29.78 -11.08 20.39
N THR A 190 31.10 -11.11 20.61
CA THR A 190 31.75 -12.09 21.48
C THR A 190 31.23 -11.91 22.90
N PHE A 191 30.39 -12.84 23.36
CA PHE A 191 30.02 -12.96 24.76
C PHE A 191 31.24 -13.43 25.57
N PHE A 192 31.77 -12.58 26.44
CA PHE A 192 32.51 -13.07 27.60
C PHE A 192 31.49 -13.67 28.57
N ALA A 193 31.50 -14.99 28.71
CA ALA A 193 30.83 -15.68 29.81
C ALA A 193 31.52 -15.27 31.12
N ILE A 194 30.74 -14.76 32.08
CA ILE A 194 31.18 -14.58 33.46
C ILE A 194 30.86 -15.91 34.15
N ASP A 195 31.91 -16.60 34.59
CA ASP A 195 31.85 -17.80 35.42
C ASP A 195 31.23 -17.47 36.79
N LEU A 196 30.32 -18.33 37.26
CA LEU A 196 29.81 -18.32 38.62
C LEU A 196 30.77 -19.12 39.52
N SER A 197 31.19 -18.51 40.63
CA SER A 197 31.70 -19.22 41.82
C SER A 197 30.74 -19.02 42.97
#